data_AF-A0A1H7T1B9-F1
#
_entry.id   AF-A0A1H7T1B9-F1
#
_cell.length_a   1.000
_cell.length_b   1.000
_cell.length_c   1.000
_cell.angle_alpha   90.00
_cell.angle_beta   90.00
_cell.angle_gamma   90.00
#
_symmetry.space_group_name_H-M   'P 1'
#
loop_
_entity.id
_entity.type
_entity.pdbx_description
1 polymer ?
#
loop_
_entity_poly.entity_id
_entity_poly.type
_entity_poly.pdbx_seq_one_letter_code
_entity_poly.pdbx_strand_id
1 'polypeptide(L)'
;MTELKKIVNDYFDRDYIYEMDSAKRSLILQQIADFQTSYPNFSATFKECFSLHFLDWELIDWSQFYLGERCLRFLVTKGQSDERYVFLISIFGFFAVYRMSLTKIGDRYVYGDLIFINNGENEFCDNVYETCMPQKFPWLDSQTLNTVIEELSARNPYHSILITYAKLLFTFHYNI
;
A
#
# COMPACT_ATOMS: atom_id res chain seq x y z
N MET A 1 -7.39 -12.84 -9.77
CA MET A 1 -8.65 -12.42 -9.09
C MET A 1 -9.13 -13.40 -8.03
N THR A 2 -8.99 -14.73 -8.21
CA THR A 2 -9.42 -15.73 -7.21
C THR A 2 -8.69 -15.62 -5.87
N GLU A 3 -7.39 -15.32 -5.89
CA GLU A 3 -6.56 -15.15 -4.69
C GLU A 3 -6.98 -13.94 -3.85
N LEU A 4 -7.15 -12.77 -4.48
CA LEU A 4 -7.62 -11.57 -3.79
C LEU A 4 -9.00 -11.76 -3.14
N LYS A 5 -9.93 -12.40 -3.84
CA LYS A 5 -11.25 -12.74 -3.26
C LYS A 5 -11.12 -13.67 -2.05
N LYS A 6 -10.23 -14.66 -2.13
CA LYS A 6 -9.96 -15.57 -1.01
C LYS A 6 -9.40 -14.78 0.19
N ILE A 7 -8.43 -13.90 -0.04
CA ILE A 7 -7.88 -13.04 1.02
C ILE A 7 -8.97 -12.17 1.65
N VAL A 8 -9.85 -11.58 0.85
CA VAL A 8 -10.99 -10.80 1.35
C VAL A 8 -11.85 -11.64 2.30
N ASN A 9 -12.29 -12.82 1.87
CA ASN A 9 -13.17 -13.68 2.66
C ASN A 9 -12.50 -14.23 3.93
N ASP A 10 -11.21 -14.55 3.83
CA ASP A 10 -10.47 -15.20 4.91
C ASP A 10 -10.08 -14.18 5.99
N TYR A 11 -9.80 -12.92 5.63
CA TYR A 11 -9.19 -11.94 6.55
C TYR A 11 -10.03 -10.69 6.82
N PHE A 12 -11.12 -10.46 6.10
CA PHE A 12 -11.90 -9.23 6.24
C PHE A 12 -13.39 -9.52 6.34
N ASP A 13 -14.05 -8.77 7.21
CA ASP A 13 -15.50 -8.70 7.34
C ASP A 13 -15.92 -7.26 7.62
N ARG A 14 -17.23 -6.99 7.68
CA ARG A 14 -17.71 -5.63 7.95
C ARG A 14 -17.26 -5.14 9.32
N ASP A 15 -17.29 -6.01 10.32
CA ASP A 15 -16.86 -5.65 11.68
C ASP A 15 -15.38 -5.27 11.69
N TYR A 16 -14.53 -5.88 10.86
CA TYR A 16 -13.13 -5.49 10.75
C TYR A 16 -12.97 -4.04 10.28
N ILE A 17 -13.86 -3.61 9.39
CA ILE A 17 -13.87 -2.27 8.79
C ILE A 17 -14.49 -1.24 9.76
N TYR A 18 -15.59 -1.60 10.42
CA TYR A 18 -16.44 -0.63 11.12
C TYR A 18 -16.43 -0.77 12.66
N GLU A 19 -15.95 -1.89 13.20
CA GLU A 19 -15.98 -2.21 14.63
C GLU A 19 -14.58 -2.57 15.17
N MET A 20 -14.35 -2.36 16.47
CA MET A 20 -13.03 -2.65 17.06
C MET A 20 -12.80 -4.14 17.37
N ASP A 21 -13.85 -4.95 17.50
CA ASP A 21 -13.73 -6.30 18.08
C ASP A 21 -13.90 -7.45 17.07
N SER A 22 -13.68 -7.20 15.77
CA SER A 22 -13.76 -8.27 14.76
C SER A 22 -12.79 -9.41 15.04
N ALA A 23 -13.31 -10.64 15.02
CA ALA A 23 -12.52 -11.85 15.18
C ALA A 23 -11.40 -11.97 14.12
N LYS A 24 -11.60 -11.36 12.93
CA LYS A 24 -10.62 -11.34 11.84
C LYS A 24 -9.36 -10.52 12.16
N ARG A 25 -9.39 -9.64 13.17
CA ARG A 25 -8.19 -8.89 13.60
C ARG A 25 -7.06 -9.80 14.04
N SER A 26 -7.39 -10.89 14.74
CA SER A 26 -6.38 -11.87 15.16
C SER A 26 -5.72 -12.57 13.97
N LEU A 27 -6.46 -12.85 12.90
CA LEU A 27 -5.93 -13.42 11.66
C LEU A 27 -4.97 -12.48 10.95
N ILE A 28 -5.27 -11.18 10.95
CA ILE A 28 -4.33 -10.16 10.40
C ILE A 28 -3.05 -10.09 11.22
N LEU A 29 -3.14 -10.13 12.56
CA LEU A 29 -1.95 -10.14 13.41
C LEU A 29 -1.10 -11.40 13.18
N GLN A 30 -1.73 -12.55 12.99
CA GLN A 30 -1.03 -13.78 12.61
C GLN A 30 -0.37 -13.64 11.24
N GLN A 31 -1.06 -13.09 10.24
CA GLN A 31 -0.50 -12.85 8.91
C GLN A 31 0.72 -11.91 8.95
N ILE A 32 0.70 -10.90 9.82
CA ILE A 32 1.87 -10.02 10.05
C ILE A 32 3.05 -10.84 10.58
N ALA A 33 2.83 -11.69 11.59
CA ALA A 33 3.87 -12.54 12.15
C ALA A 33 4.41 -13.55 11.12
N ASP A 34 3.53 -14.13 10.30
CA ASP A 34 3.91 -15.07 9.23
C ASP A 34 4.73 -14.37 8.14
N PHE A 35 4.36 -13.14 7.78
CA PHE A 35 5.12 -12.30 6.86
C PHE A 35 6.51 -12.00 7.43
N GLN A 36 6.60 -11.55 8.68
CA GLN A 36 7.88 -11.25 9.33
C GLN A 36 8.79 -12.49 9.46
N THR A 37 8.19 -13.67 9.66
CA THR A 37 8.92 -14.94 9.72
C THR A 37 9.41 -15.37 8.34
N SER A 38 8.58 -15.20 7.30
CA SER A 38 8.90 -15.59 5.93
C SER A 38 9.87 -14.61 5.24
N TYR A 39 9.87 -13.36 5.68
CA TYR A 39 10.68 -12.26 5.15
C TYR A 39 11.34 -11.47 6.30
N PRO A 40 12.26 -12.10 7.04
CA PRO A 40 12.94 -11.43 8.14
C PRO A 40 13.69 -10.20 7.62
N ASN A 41 13.55 -9.08 8.32
CA ASN A 41 14.20 -7.81 7.98
C ASN A 41 13.86 -7.24 6.59
N PHE A 42 12.71 -7.59 6.00
CA PHE A 42 12.31 -7.14 4.66
C PHE A 42 12.53 -5.64 4.42
N SER A 43 12.10 -4.78 5.36
CA SER A 43 12.27 -3.32 5.24
C SER A 43 13.75 -2.92 5.12
N ALA A 44 14.63 -3.51 5.93
CA ALA A 44 16.07 -3.22 5.84
C ALA A 44 16.67 -3.70 4.52
N THR A 45 16.36 -4.92 4.10
CA THR A 45 16.84 -5.48 2.82
C THR A 45 16.36 -4.65 1.62
N PHE A 46 15.10 -4.20 1.63
CA PHE A 46 14.57 -3.33 0.58
C PHE A 46 15.30 -1.99 0.54
N LYS A 47 15.51 -1.34 1.69
CA LYS A 47 16.25 -0.07 1.80
C LYS A 47 17.70 -0.19 1.35
N GLU A 48 18.38 -1.26 1.73
CA GLU A 48 19.75 -1.53 1.34
C GLU A 48 19.85 -1.71 -0.18
N CYS A 49 19.00 -2.56 -0.77
CA CYS A 49 18.93 -2.70 -2.23
C CYS A 49 18.67 -1.35 -2.91
N PHE A 50 17.68 -0.60 -2.42
CA PHE A 50 17.32 0.68 -3.01
C PHE A 50 18.49 1.66 -2.99
N SER A 51 19.14 1.80 -1.83
CA SER A 51 20.26 2.72 -1.63
C SER A 51 21.51 2.33 -2.44
N LEU A 52 21.64 1.05 -2.82
CA LEU A 52 22.74 0.59 -3.67
C LEU A 52 22.53 0.90 -5.15
N HIS A 53 21.28 0.88 -5.63
CA HIS A 53 20.96 0.96 -7.05
C HIS A 53 20.38 2.31 -7.50
N PHE A 54 19.83 3.11 -6.59
CA PHE A 54 19.11 4.35 -6.92
C PHE A 54 19.69 5.56 -6.16
N LEU A 55 20.98 5.85 -6.39
CA LEU A 55 21.75 6.87 -5.64
C LEU A 55 21.21 8.30 -5.73
N ASP A 56 20.49 8.63 -6.81
CA ASP A 56 19.89 9.95 -7.03
C ASP A 56 18.51 10.11 -6.36
N TRP A 57 18.03 9.06 -5.69
CA TRP A 57 16.74 9.03 -5.04
C TRP A 57 16.88 8.85 -3.54
N GLU A 58 16.04 9.54 -2.81
CA GLU A 58 15.91 9.41 -1.37
C GLU A 58 14.74 8.49 -1.05
N LEU A 59 14.93 7.62 -0.07
CA LEU A 59 13.90 6.72 0.43
C LEU A 59 13.71 6.93 1.93
N ILE A 60 12.47 7.23 2.32
CA ILE A 60 12.06 7.45 3.70
C ILE A 60 11.04 6.37 4.07
N ASP A 61 11.29 5.68 5.18
CA ASP A 61 10.32 4.73 5.74
C ASP A 61 9.14 5.49 6.36
N TRP A 62 7.97 5.30 5.77
CA TRP A 62 6.69 5.82 6.25
C TRP A 62 5.84 4.75 6.93
N SER A 63 6.39 3.55 7.17
CA SER A 63 5.74 2.51 7.96
C SER A 63 5.78 2.92 9.43
N GLN A 64 4.82 3.75 9.85
CA GLN A 64 4.56 3.93 11.27
C GLN A 64 3.83 2.67 11.72
N PHE A 65 4.54 1.61 12.13
CA PHE A 65 3.91 0.36 12.58
C PHE A 65 2.99 0.61 13.79
N TYR A 66 1.77 1.03 13.54
CA TYR A 66 0.65 0.90 14.46
C TYR A 66 0.27 -0.58 14.52
N LEU A 67 -0.23 -1.02 15.67
CA LEU A 67 -0.75 -2.38 15.82
C LEU A 67 -1.81 -2.64 14.73
N GLY A 68 -1.56 -3.60 13.83
CA GLY A 68 -2.48 -3.97 12.76
C GLY A 68 -2.24 -3.30 11.40
N GLU A 69 -1.09 -2.64 11.18
CA GLU A 69 -0.73 -2.20 9.83
C GLU A 69 -0.49 -3.38 8.89
N ARG A 70 -1.14 -3.33 7.72
CA ARG A 70 -1.14 -4.41 6.73
C ARG A 70 -0.16 -4.19 5.58
N CYS A 71 0.65 -3.14 5.66
CA CYS A 71 1.63 -2.86 4.63
C CYS A 71 2.84 -2.06 5.15
N LEU A 72 3.98 -2.28 4.51
CA LEU A 72 5.13 -1.39 4.56
C LEU A 72 4.94 -0.26 3.54
N ARG A 73 5.41 0.94 3.88
CA ARG A 73 5.28 2.13 3.05
C ARG A 73 6.61 2.85 2.98
N PHE A 74 7.08 3.11 1.76
CA PHE A 74 8.30 3.87 1.52
C PHE A 74 7.97 5.07 0.66
N LEU A 75 8.18 6.27 1.19
CA LEU A 75 8.19 7.48 0.39
C LEU A 75 9.51 7.52 -0.37
N VAL A 76 9.42 7.73 -1.66
CA VAL A 76 10.56 7.85 -2.56
C VAL A 76 10.48 9.19 -3.27
N THR A 77 11.56 9.98 -3.15
CA THR A 77 11.65 11.34 -3.68
C THR A 77 12.94 11.55 -4.43
N LYS A 78 12.91 12.35 -5.49
CA LYS A 78 14.11 12.72 -6.24
C LYS A 78 14.51 14.15 -5.93
N GLY A 79 15.49 14.36 -5.03
CA GLY A 79 16.11 15.66 -4.73
C GLY A 79 15.24 16.90 -5.02
N GLN A 80 15.68 17.75 -5.95
CA GLN A 80 15.01 19.01 -6.34
C GLN A 80 13.75 18.83 -7.21
N SER A 81 13.23 17.62 -7.37
CA SER A 81 12.03 17.31 -8.14
C SER A 81 10.79 17.27 -7.24
N ASP A 82 9.65 17.66 -7.80
CA ASP A 82 8.33 17.43 -7.19
C ASP A 82 7.83 15.98 -7.40
N GLU A 83 8.65 15.11 -8.01
CA GLU A 83 8.35 13.69 -8.15
C GLU A 83 8.43 12.96 -6.82
N ARG A 84 7.30 12.41 -6.42
CA ARG A 84 7.14 11.65 -5.18
C ARG A 84 6.31 10.41 -5.45
N TYR A 85 6.86 9.26 -5.11
CA TYR A 85 6.20 7.98 -5.20
C TYR A 85 6.09 7.37 -3.81
N VAL A 86 5.04 6.61 -3.57
CA VAL A 86 4.91 5.81 -2.37
C VAL A 86 4.80 4.36 -2.78
N PHE A 87 5.80 3.58 -2.38
CA PHE A 87 5.85 2.14 -2.60
C PHE A 87 5.15 1.44 -1.43
N LEU A 88 4.22 0.57 -1.78
CA LEU A 88 3.37 -0.16 -0.85
C LEU A 88 3.64 -1.65 -0.97
N ILE A 89 4.02 -2.28 0.14
CA ILE A 89 4.23 -3.73 0.21
C ILE A 89 3.26 -4.32 1.22
N SER A 90 2.31 -5.12 0.76
CA SER A 90 1.31 -5.74 1.63
C SER A 90 1.88 -6.97 2.34
N ILE A 91 1.40 -7.24 3.56
CA ILE A 91 1.70 -8.47 4.32
C ILE A 91 1.19 -9.74 3.62
N PHE A 92 0.33 -9.58 2.61
CA PHE A 92 -0.14 -10.67 1.75
C PHE A 92 0.79 -10.90 0.54
N GLY A 93 1.89 -10.17 0.42
CA GLY A 93 2.85 -10.32 -0.68
C GLY A 93 2.44 -9.61 -1.96
N PHE A 94 1.78 -8.46 -1.88
CA PHE A 94 1.47 -7.62 -3.05
C PHE A 94 2.29 -6.34 -3.05
N PHE A 95 2.62 -5.87 -4.25
CA PHE A 95 3.25 -4.59 -4.48
C PHE A 95 2.28 -3.60 -5.14
N ALA A 96 2.36 -2.34 -4.77
CA ALA A 96 1.69 -1.26 -5.46
C ALA A 96 2.48 0.04 -5.33
N VAL A 97 2.29 0.94 -6.29
CA VAL A 97 2.89 2.28 -6.27
C VAL A 97 1.79 3.29 -6.50
N TYR A 98 1.78 4.37 -5.75
CA TYR A 98 1.05 5.57 -6.16
C TYR A 98 1.96 6.79 -6.21
N ARG A 99 1.65 7.68 -7.15
CA ARG A 99 2.26 9.01 -7.21
C ARG A 99 1.55 9.92 -6.22
N MET A 100 2.33 10.59 -5.38
CA MET A 100 1.81 11.60 -4.48
C MET A 100 1.95 12.96 -5.16
N SER A 101 0.82 13.61 -5.45
CA SER A 101 0.82 14.99 -5.92
C SER A 101 0.67 15.94 -4.73
N LEU A 102 1.56 16.92 -4.63
CA LEU A 102 1.51 17.98 -3.62
C LEU A 102 1.36 19.30 -4.35
N THR A 103 0.20 19.94 -4.21
CA THR A 103 -0.03 21.28 -4.75
C THR A 103 0.09 22.29 -3.63
N LYS A 104 0.98 23.27 -3.78
CA LYS A 104 1.04 24.40 -2.84
C LYS A 104 -0.08 25.38 -3.17
N ILE A 105 -1.00 25.59 -2.23
CA ILE A 105 -2.10 26.56 -2.32
C ILE A 105 -1.93 27.57 -1.19
N GLY A 106 -1.43 28.77 -1.52
CA GLY A 106 -1.02 29.77 -0.52
C GLY A 106 0.13 29.25 0.36
N ASP A 107 -0.06 29.30 1.68
CA ASP A 107 0.92 28.81 2.67
C ASP A 107 0.73 27.32 3.04
N ARG A 108 -0.19 26.61 2.38
CA ARG A 108 -0.50 25.21 2.68
C ARG A 108 -0.15 24.31 1.51
N TYR A 109 0.26 23.09 1.84
CA TYR A 109 0.33 22.01 0.87
C TYR A 109 -0.96 21.21 0.92
N VAL A 110 -1.54 20.95 -0.24
CA VAL A 110 -2.72 20.10 -0.41
C VAL A 110 -2.29 18.86 -1.16
N TYR A 111 -2.58 17.70 -0.57
CA TYR A 111 -2.38 16.41 -1.23
C TYR A 111 -3.47 16.22 -2.27
N GLY A 112 -3.09 15.92 -3.51
CA GLY A 112 -4.04 15.55 -4.54
C GLY A 112 -4.43 14.08 -4.45
N ASP A 113 -5.20 13.62 -5.45
CA ASP A 113 -5.72 12.25 -5.48
C ASP A 113 -4.60 11.20 -5.51
N LEU A 114 -4.90 10.04 -4.93
CA LEU A 114 -4.05 8.86 -5.02
C LEU A 114 -4.10 8.29 -6.44
N ILE A 115 -3.03 8.52 -7.21
CA ILE A 115 -2.91 8.01 -8.58
C ILE A 115 -1.99 6.79 -8.54
N PHE A 116 -2.57 5.58 -8.61
CA PHE A 116 -1.79 4.35 -8.74
C PHE A 116 -1.07 4.29 -10.08
N ILE A 117 0.19 3.86 -10.03
CA ILE A 117 1.04 3.64 -11.19
C ILE A 117 0.97 2.14 -11.54
N ASN A 118 0.70 1.84 -12.81
CA ASN A 118 0.76 0.49 -13.34
C ASN A 118 2.20 0.13 -13.73
N ASN A 119 2.49 -1.17 -13.76
CA ASN A 119 3.71 -1.69 -14.36
C ASN A 119 3.81 -1.22 -15.83
N GLY A 120 4.97 -0.69 -16.21
CA GLY A 120 5.27 -0.16 -17.54
C GLY A 120 4.88 1.30 -17.75
N GLU A 121 4.27 1.97 -16.76
CA GLU A 121 3.93 3.41 -16.85
C GLU A 121 5.06 4.32 -16.37
N ASN A 122 6.02 3.81 -15.60
CA ASN A 122 7.09 4.61 -15.05
C ASN A 122 8.39 3.79 -14.90
N GLU A 123 9.34 4.06 -15.79
CA GLU A 123 10.61 3.34 -15.87
C GLU A 123 11.37 3.28 -14.53
N PHE A 124 11.33 4.36 -13.73
CA PHE A 124 11.97 4.34 -12.42
C PHE A 124 11.29 3.34 -11.46
N CYS A 125 9.96 3.38 -11.35
CA CYS A 125 9.21 2.46 -10.51
C CYS A 125 9.36 1.00 -10.99
N ASP A 126 9.36 0.79 -12.31
CA ASP A 126 9.58 -0.51 -12.94
C ASP A 126 10.97 -1.07 -12.57
N ASN A 127 12.02 -0.26 -12.71
CA ASN A 127 13.38 -0.65 -12.34
C ASN A 127 13.50 -0.98 -10.85
N VAL A 128 12.86 -0.23 -9.96
CA VAL A 128 12.87 -0.57 -8.52
C VAL A 128 12.16 -1.89 -8.26
N TYR A 129 11.01 -2.12 -8.88
CA TYR A 129 10.27 -3.37 -8.74
C TYR A 129 11.11 -4.55 -9.22
N GLU A 130 11.72 -4.46 -10.40
CA GLU A 130 12.55 -5.53 -10.96
C GLU A 130 13.81 -5.81 -10.13
N THR A 131 14.40 -4.77 -9.53
CA THR A 131 15.69 -4.87 -8.83
C THR A 131 15.53 -5.27 -7.36
N CYS A 132 14.58 -4.65 -6.64
CA CYS A 132 14.52 -4.72 -5.18
C CYS A 132 13.33 -5.48 -4.61
N MET A 133 12.31 -5.81 -5.42
CA MET A 133 11.17 -6.60 -4.95
C MET A 133 11.37 -8.09 -5.20
N PRO A 134 10.93 -8.97 -4.27
CA PRO A 134 10.86 -10.39 -4.58
C PRO A 134 9.89 -10.62 -5.73
N GLN A 135 10.33 -11.36 -6.75
CA GLN A 135 9.54 -11.61 -7.97
C GLN A 135 8.21 -12.35 -7.73
N LYS A 136 8.06 -12.98 -6.56
CA LYS A 136 6.80 -13.60 -6.13
C LYS A 136 5.76 -12.60 -5.61
N PHE A 137 6.09 -11.31 -5.48
CA PHE A 137 5.14 -10.29 -5.03
C PHE A 137 4.57 -9.55 -6.23
N PRO A 138 3.41 -9.96 -6.77
CA PRO A 138 2.87 -9.31 -7.96
C PRO A 138 2.55 -7.83 -7.70
N TRP A 139 2.93 -6.98 -8.67
CA TRP A 139 2.46 -5.60 -8.74
C TRP A 139 0.99 -5.59 -9.17
N LEU A 140 0.12 -5.10 -8.29
CA LEU A 140 -1.29 -4.92 -8.58
C LEU A 140 -1.53 -3.67 -9.43
N ASP A 141 -2.27 -3.83 -10.53
CA ASP A 141 -2.66 -2.72 -11.39
C ASP A 141 -3.74 -1.83 -10.72
N SER A 142 -3.83 -0.59 -11.19
CA SER A 142 -4.75 0.44 -10.73
C SER A 142 -6.22 0.02 -10.83
N GLN A 143 -6.62 -0.73 -11.86
CA GLN A 143 -7.99 -1.21 -11.99
C GLN A 143 -8.32 -2.22 -10.89
N THR A 144 -7.42 -3.16 -10.64
CA THR A 144 -7.52 -4.13 -9.53
C THR A 144 -7.56 -3.39 -8.19
N LEU A 145 -6.63 -2.47 -7.93
CA LEU A 145 -6.55 -1.71 -6.69
C LEU A 145 -7.81 -0.89 -6.40
N ASN A 146 -8.41 -0.30 -7.44
CA ASN A 146 -9.62 0.51 -7.35
C ASN A 146 -10.93 -0.29 -7.41
N THR A 147 -10.87 -1.61 -7.58
CA THR A 147 -12.09 -2.44 -7.60
C THR A 147 -12.76 -2.39 -6.21
N VAL A 148 -14.04 -1.99 -6.22
CA VAL A 148 -14.89 -1.90 -5.03
C VAL A 148 -15.38 -3.29 -4.62
N ILE A 149 -15.36 -3.54 -3.32
CA ILE A 149 -15.89 -4.74 -2.69
C ILE A 149 -17.23 -4.36 -2.07
N GLU A 150 -18.31 -4.57 -2.83
CA GLU A 150 -19.65 -4.11 -2.45
C GLU A 150 -20.12 -4.72 -1.12
N GLU A 151 -19.76 -5.96 -0.85
CA GLU A 151 -20.12 -6.71 0.37
C GLU A 151 -19.59 -6.06 1.66
N LEU A 152 -18.48 -5.33 1.56
CA LEU A 152 -17.85 -4.62 2.68
C LEU A 152 -18.13 -3.12 2.66
N SER A 153 -18.69 -2.61 1.57
CA SER A 153 -18.99 -1.19 1.38
C SER A 153 -20.34 -0.83 2.02
N ALA A 154 -20.47 0.41 2.48
CA ALA A 154 -21.71 0.94 3.03
C ALA A 154 -22.18 2.13 2.20
N ARG A 155 -23.43 2.07 1.71
CA ARG A 155 -24.04 3.17 0.96
C ARG A 155 -25.34 3.58 1.64
N ASN A 156 -25.49 4.86 1.94
CA ASN A 156 -26.75 5.46 2.33
C ASN A 156 -26.97 6.78 1.54
N PRO A 157 -28.17 7.37 1.56
CA PRO A 157 -28.48 8.57 0.77
C PRO A 157 -27.61 9.80 1.05
N TYR A 158 -26.90 9.83 2.17
CA TYR A 158 -26.12 10.98 2.63
C TYR A 158 -24.62 10.72 2.68
N HIS A 159 -24.19 9.45 2.71
CA HIS A 159 -22.80 9.02 2.83
C HIS A 159 -22.59 7.67 2.15
N SER A 160 -21.48 7.54 1.43
CA SER A 160 -21.00 6.26 0.89
C SER A 160 -19.56 6.00 1.33
N ILE A 161 -19.34 4.90 2.02
CA ILE A 161 -18.02 4.36 2.33
C ILE A 161 -17.75 3.21 1.37
N LEU A 162 -16.93 3.48 0.36
CA LEU A 162 -16.51 2.48 -0.62
C LEU A 162 -15.21 1.82 -0.15
N ILE A 163 -15.24 0.50 -0.01
CA ILE A 163 -14.09 -0.32 0.34
C ILE A 163 -13.52 -0.92 -0.94
N THR A 164 -12.25 -0.65 -1.22
CA THR A 164 -11.52 -1.19 -2.38
C THR A 164 -10.43 -2.15 -1.94
N TYR A 165 -9.89 -2.95 -2.87
CA TYR A 165 -8.71 -3.78 -2.56
C TYR A 165 -7.54 -2.96 -2.04
N ALA A 166 -7.32 -1.76 -2.58
CA ALA A 166 -6.29 -0.86 -2.08
C ALA A 166 -6.45 -0.62 -0.57
N LYS A 167 -7.65 -0.26 -0.10
CA LYS A 167 -7.93 0.04 1.32
C LYS A 167 -7.77 -1.18 2.23
N LEU A 168 -8.06 -2.38 1.72
CA LEU A 168 -7.90 -3.61 2.50
C LEU A 168 -6.44 -4.03 2.59
N LEU A 169 -5.72 -4.01 1.47
CA LEU A 169 -4.36 -4.53 1.39
C LEU A 169 -3.32 -3.54 1.91
N PHE A 170 -3.60 -2.24 1.80
CA PHE A 170 -2.68 -1.17 2.14
C PHE A 170 -3.35 -0.15 3.07
N THR A 171 -2.78 0.02 4.25
CA THR A 171 -3.22 1.07 5.19
C THR A 171 -2.67 2.41 4.70
N PHE A 172 -3.54 3.35 4.31
CA PHE A 172 -3.15 4.69 3.86
C PHE A 172 -3.12 5.70 5.02
N HIS A 173 -2.11 6.58 5.07
CA HIS A 173 -1.98 7.61 6.10
C HIS A 173 -3.02 8.75 6.02
N TYR A 174 -3.65 8.97 4.85
CA TYR A 174 -4.40 10.21 4.58
C TYR A 174 -5.85 10.00 4.12
N ASN A 175 -6.44 8.84 4.39
CA ASN A 175 -7.86 8.60 4.14
C ASN A 175 -8.59 8.31 5.46
N ILE A 176 -8.81 9.36 6.24
CA ILE A 176 -9.91 9.48 7.21
C ILE A 176 -10.73 10.70 6.80
#